data_AF-A0A519NN19-F1
#
_entry.id   AF-A0A519NN19-F1
#
_cell.length_a   1.000
_cell.length_b   1.000
_cell.length_c   1.000
_cell.angle_alpha   90.00
_cell.angle_beta   90.00
_cell.angle_gamma   90.00
#
_symmetry.space_group_name_H-M   'P 1'
#
loop_
_entity.id
_entity.type
_entity.pdbx_description
1 polymer ?
#
loop_
_entity_poly.entity_id
_entity_poly.type
_entity_poly.pdbx_seq_one_letter_code
_entity_poly.pdbx_strand_id
1 'polypeptide(L)' 'MAAALLVPLATPAGAAAQTPTPVPAEAALPAFPGAVGWAAQTPGGRGGRIIRVTNLNGEGPGSL' A
#
# COMPACT_ATOMS: atom_id res chain seq x y z
N MET A 1 17.80 -44.40 -19.05
CA MET A 1 17.45 -43.98 -17.68
C MET A 1 17.97 -42.56 -17.47
N ALA A 2 17.13 -41.55 -17.63
CA ALA A 2 17.46 -40.17 -17.29
C ALA A 2 16.28 -39.64 -16.47
N ALA A 3 16.46 -39.60 -15.16
CA ALA A 3 15.45 -39.10 -14.23
C ALA A 3 15.43 -37.57 -14.32
N ALA A 4 14.40 -37.01 -14.95
CA ALA A 4 14.14 -35.58 -14.93
C ALA A 4 13.51 -35.23 -13.58
N LEU A 5 14.25 -34.46 -12.78
CA LEU A 5 13.83 -33.93 -11.48
C LEU A 5 12.64 -32.98 -11.67
N LEU A 6 11.51 -33.34 -11.08
CA LEU A 6 10.31 -32.53 -10.98
C LEU A 6 10.54 -31.40 -9.96
N VAL A 7 10.71 -30.16 -10.43
CA VAL A 7 10.75 -28.96 -9.58
C VAL A 7 9.34 -28.72 -9.03
N PRO A 8 9.11 -28.68 -7.70
CA PRO A 8 7.80 -28.36 -7.18
C PRO A 8 7.56 -26.84 -7.35
N LEU A 9 6.46 -26.47 -8.02
CA LEU A 9 5.96 -25.10 -8.01
C LEU A 9 5.68 -24.70 -6.55
N ALA A 10 6.49 -23.81 -6.01
CA ALA A 10 6.23 -23.17 -4.73
C ALA A 10 4.95 -22.32 -4.87
N THR A 11 3.90 -22.75 -4.18
CA THR A 11 2.66 -21.99 -4.02
C THR A 11 3.00 -20.73 -3.22
N PRO A 12 2.78 -19.49 -3.72
CA PRO A 12 2.91 -18.33 -2.87
C PRO A 12 1.81 -18.42 -1.81
N ALA A 13 2.21 -18.69 -0.57
CA ALA A 13 1.34 -18.64 0.60
C ALA A 13 0.64 -17.28 0.60
N GLY A 14 -0.69 -17.32 0.52
CA GLY A 14 -1.54 -16.16 0.34
C GLY A 14 -1.16 -15.04 1.31
N ALA A 15 -0.96 -13.84 0.76
CA ALA A 15 -0.82 -12.62 1.54
C ALA A 15 -2.04 -12.49 2.45
N ALA A 16 -1.86 -12.78 3.74
CA ALA A 16 -2.90 -12.62 4.73
C ALA A 16 -3.44 -11.19 4.62
N ALA A 17 -4.71 -11.06 4.28
CA ALA A 17 -5.40 -9.79 4.21
C ALA A 17 -5.32 -9.14 5.60
N GLN A 18 -4.50 -8.10 5.73
CA GLN A 18 -4.40 -7.31 6.94
C GLN A 18 -5.78 -6.69 7.17
N THR A 19 -6.48 -7.15 8.21
CA THR A 19 -7.74 -6.54 8.63
C THR A 19 -7.44 -5.10 9.01
N PRO A 20 -8.05 -4.09 8.34
CA PRO A 20 -7.77 -2.71 8.66
C PRO A 20 -8.21 -2.46 10.10
N THR A 21 -7.25 -2.23 10.98
CA THR A 21 -7.53 -1.80 12.35
C THR A 21 -8.18 -0.42 12.24
N PRO A 22 -9.37 -0.19 12.81
CA PRO A 22 -9.99 1.13 12.78
C PRO A 22 -9.09 2.10 13.51
N VAL A 23 -8.45 2.99 12.76
CA VAL A 23 -7.68 4.11 13.32
C VAL A 23 -8.69 5.06 13.96
N PRO A 24 -8.48 5.49 15.22
CA PRO A 24 -9.32 6.50 15.86
C PRO A 24 -9.47 7.71 14.94
N ALA A 25 -10.65 8.33 14.93
CA ALA A 25 -10.84 9.58 14.21
C ALA A 25 -9.92 10.64 14.85
N GLU A 26 -8.76 10.85 14.23
CA GLU A 26 -7.81 11.88 14.62
C GLU A 26 -8.57 13.22 14.62
N ALA A 27 -8.37 14.05 15.66
CA ALA A 27 -8.94 15.39 15.70
C ALA A 27 -8.66 16.11 14.36
N ALA A 28 -9.61 16.92 13.88
CA ALA A 28 -9.49 17.62 12.61
C ALA A 28 -8.25 18.54 12.62
N LEU A 29 -7.13 18.00 12.16
CA LEU A 29 -5.87 18.69 11.95
C LEU A 29 -5.79 19.13 10.49
N PRO A 30 -5.33 20.36 10.23
CA PRO A 30 -5.18 20.80 8.85
C PRO A 30 -4.18 19.89 8.11
N ALA A 31 -4.41 19.69 6.81
CA ALA A 31 -3.59 18.84 5.96
C ALA A 31 -2.11 19.25 6.01
N PHE A 32 -1.86 20.57 6.04
CA PHE A 32 -0.56 21.22 6.20
C PHE A 32 -0.75 22.60 6.86
N PRO A 33 0.32 23.24 7.38
CA PRO A 33 0.23 24.57 7.99
C PRO A 33 -0.35 25.61 7.02
N GLY A 34 -1.43 26.28 7.41
CA GLY A 34 -2.09 27.29 6.58
C GLY A 34 -3.07 26.73 5.53
N ALA A 35 -3.45 25.45 5.60
CA ALA A 35 -4.51 24.91 4.75
C ALA A 35 -5.84 25.67 4.93
N VAL A 36 -6.47 26.06 3.82
CA VAL A 36 -7.73 26.83 3.78
C VAL A 36 -8.77 26.17 2.89
N GLY A 37 -10.03 26.59 3.04
CA GLY A 37 -11.15 26.09 2.24
C GLY A 37 -11.74 24.77 2.75
N TRP A 38 -12.67 24.21 1.98
CA TRP A 38 -13.50 23.07 2.37
C TRP A 38 -12.72 21.77 2.61
N ALA A 39 -11.56 21.62 1.95
CA ALA A 39 -10.70 20.45 2.05
C ALA A 39 -9.51 20.66 3.01
N ALA A 40 -9.51 21.72 3.83
CA ALA A 40 -8.38 22.04 4.71
C ALA A 40 -8.02 20.91 5.68
N GLN A 41 -8.98 20.06 6.03
CA GLN A 41 -8.85 18.97 7.00
C GLN A 41 -8.72 17.59 6.34
N THR A 42 -8.48 17.52 5.01
CA THR A 42 -8.35 16.25 4.31
C THR A 42 -7.11 15.50 4.82
N PRO A 43 -7.26 14.27 5.36
CA PRO A 43 -6.16 13.56 6.01
C PRO A 43 -5.08 13.07 5.03
N GLY A 44 -5.41 12.90 3.75
CA GLY A 44 -4.50 12.33 2.75
C GLY A 44 -4.04 10.92 3.15
N GLY A 45 -2.74 10.64 3.00
CA GLY A 45 -2.13 9.36 3.39
C GLY A 45 -1.79 9.21 4.88
N ARG A 46 -2.23 10.13 5.76
CA ARG A 46 -1.94 10.09 7.20
C ARG A 46 -2.56 8.84 7.83
N GLY A 47 -1.78 8.11 8.64
CA GLY A 47 -2.20 6.85 9.24
C GLY A 47 -2.32 5.68 8.26
N GLY A 48 -1.97 5.89 6.99
CA GLY A 48 -1.98 4.85 5.95
C GLY A 48 -0.67 4.05 5.90
N ARG A 49 -0.41 3.48 4.72
CA ARG A 49 0.80 2.68 4.44
C ARG A 49 1.73 3.45 3.51
N ILE A 50 3.03 3.26 3.70
CA ILE A 50 4.04 3.76 2.76
C ILE A 50 4.12 2.78 1.60
N ILE A 51 3.75 3.23 0.40
CA ILE A 51 3.89 2.47 -0.84
C ILE A 51 5.06 3.07 -1.62
N ARG A 52 6.12 2.28 -1.84
CA ARG A 52 7.31 2.73 -2.56
C ARG A 52 7.18 2.42 -4.04
N VAL A 53 7.17 3.47 -4.84
CA VAL A 53 7.35 3.38 -6.30
C VAL A 53 8.83 3.16 -6.60
N THR A 54 9.15 2.18 -7.44
CA THR A 54 10.53 1.85 -7.84
C THR A 54 10.80 2.12 -9.31
N ASN A 55 9.76 2.36 -10.12
CA ASN A 55 9.89 2.69 -11.53
C ASN A 55 8.77 3.68 -11.97
N LEU A 56 8.92 4.32 -13.14
CA LEU A 56 7.97 5.32 -13.67
C LEU A 56 7.14 4.80 -14.85
N ASN A 57 7.11 3.49 -15.07
CA ASN A 57 6.30 2.89 -16.13
C ASN A 57 4.82 3.08 -15.79
N GLY A 58 3.96 3.11 -16.82
CA GLY A 58 2.51 3.22 -16.61
C GLY A 58 1.89 1.97 -15.98
N GLU A 59 2.56 0.82 -16.07
CA GLU A 59 2.08 -0.46 -15.58
C GLU A 59 3.23 -1.35 -15.08
N GLY A 60 2.90 -2.43 -14.37
CA GLY A 60 3.83 -3.46 -13.90
C GLY A 60 4.26 -3.32 -12.42
N PRO A 61 5.01 -4.31 -11.89
CA PRO A 61 5.44 -4.31 -10.50
C PRO A 61 6.34 -3.11 -10.17
N GLY A 62 6.00 -2.37 -9.11
CA GLY A 62 6.75 -1.19 -8.68
C GLY A 62 6.36 0.12 -9.38
N SER A 63 5.36 0.08 -10.25
CA SER A 63 4.68 1.22 -10.85
C SER A 63 3.51 1.69 -9.95
N LEU A 64 2.83 2.77 -10.33
CA LEU A 64 1.67 3.33 -9.62
C LEU A 64 0.36 2.59 -9.89
#